data_AF-A0A497M2Q6-F1
#
_entry.id   AF-A0A497M2Q6-F1
#
_cell.length_a   1.000
_cell.length_b   1.000
_cell.length_c   1.000
_cell.angle_alpha   90.00
_cell.angle_beta   90.00
_cell.angle_gamma   90.00
#
_symmetry.space_group_name_H-M   'P 1'
#
loop_
_entity.id
_entity.type
_entity.pdbx_description
1 polymer ?
#
loop_
_entity_poly.entity_id
_entity_poly.type
_entity_poly.pdbx_seq_one_letter_code
_entity_poly.pdbx_strand_id
1 'polypeptide(L)' 'MRKKVKCPNCGMVFVPLRPSEMKILNLLKNRKMKFSELKAETHLSSPALSEALKFLLSSEIIRKNGQYYEVIT' A
#
# COMPACT_ATOMS: atom_id res chain seq x y z
N MET A 1 1.96 16.29 4.15
CA MET A 1 1.50 15.44 5.29
C MET A 1 0.08 14.94 5.00
N ARG A 2 -0.23 13.66 5.22
CA ARG A 2 -1.58 13.12 4.99
C ARG A 2 -2.53 13.47 6.15
N LYS A 3 -3.79 13.77 5.84
CA LYS A 3 -4.81 14.11 6.83
C LYS A 3 -5.21 12.85 7.61
N LYS A 4 -5.00 12.86 8.92
CA LYS A 4 -5.50 11.83 9.83
C LYS A 4 -7.00 12.01 10.03
N VAL A 5 -7.75 10.93 10.06
CA VAL A 5 -9.21 10.91 10.25
C VAL A 5 -9.52 10.08 11.49
N LYS A 6 -10.46 10.55 12.32
CA LYS A 6 -10.95 9.83 13.48
C LYS A 6 -12.18 9.01 13.09
N CYS A 7 -12.17 7.70 13.37
CA CYS A 7 -13.33 6.84 13.21
C CYS A 7 -14.43 7.30 14.19
N PRO A 8 -15.65 7.62 13.73
CA PRO A 8 -16.72 8.07 14.62
C PRO A 8 -17.22 6.95 15.55
N ASN A 9 -17.07 5.68 15.16
CA ASN A 9 -17.59 4.55 15.93
C ASN A 9 -16.65 4.08 17.05
N CYS A 10 -15.35 3.92 16.75
CA CYS A 10 -14.37 3.40 17.72
C CYS A 10 -13.35 4.44 18.20
N GLY A 11 -13.40 5.68 17.70
CA GLY A 11 -12.49 6.76 18.12
C GLY A 11 -11.04 6.62 17.63
N MET A 12 -10.67 5.52 16.95
CA MET A 12 -9.34 5.34 16.39
C MET A 12 -9.01 6.41 15.35
N VAL A 13 -7.78 6.93 15.40
CA VAL A 13 -7.26 7.85 14.40
C VAL A 13 -6.44 7.06 13.39
N PHE A 14 -6.83 7.09 12.13
CA PHE A 14 -6.15 6.38 11.05
C PHE A 14 -5.92 7.29 9.84
N VAL A 15 -5.03 6.86 8.95
CA VAL A 15 -4.82 7.53 7.65
C VAL A 15 -5.56 6.70 6.60
N PRO A 16 -6.54 7.28 5.88
CA PRO A 16 -7.27 6.53 4.86
C PRO A 16 -6.33 6.13 3.72
N LEU A 17 -6.52 4.91 3.22
CA LEU A 17 -5.81 4.41 2.05
C LEU A 17 -6.32 5.12 0.79
N ARG A 18 -5.40 5.47 -0.11
CA ARG A 18 -5.74 5.94 -1.46
C ARG A 18 -6.22 4.77 -2.33
N PRO A 19 -7.01 5.03 -3.39
CA PRO A 19 -7.42 3.99 -4.34
C PRO A 19 -6.24 3.19 -4.91
N SER A 20 -5.10 3.84 -5.16
CA SER A 20 -3.86 3.20 -5.60
C SER A 20 -3.30 2.22 -4.58
N GLU A 21 -3.34 2.58 -3.29
CA GLU A 21 -2.87 1.74 -2.19
C GLU A 21 -3.77 0.53 -1.97
N MET A 22 -5.09 0.73 -1.99
CA MET A 22 -6.07 -0.36 -1.99
C MET A 22 -5.85 -1.32 -3.17
N LYS A 23 -5.61 -0.80 -4.38
CA LYS A 23 -5.33 -1.62 -5.56
C LYS A 23 -4.06 -2.45 -5.37
N ILE A 24 -2.97 -1.87 -4.84
CA ILE A 24 -1.74 -2.59 -4.52
C ILE A 24 -2.01 -3.71 -3.50
N LEU A 25 -2.76 -3.43 -2.43
CA LEU A 25 -3.09 -4.44 -1.42
C LEU A 25 -3.93 -5.59 -2.01
N ASN A 26 -4.91 -5.28 -2.86
CA ASN A 26 -5.71 -6.31 -3.54
C ASN A 26 -4.86 -7.21 -4.43
N LEU A 27 -3.87 -6.65 -5.13
CA LEU A 27 -2.92 -7.41 -5.95
C LEU A 27 -2.03 -8.32 -5.07
N LEU A 28 -1.52 -7.77 -3.97
CA LEU A 28 -0.61 -8.48 -3.05
C LEU A 28 -1.31 -9.51 -2.15
N LYS A 29 -2.64 -9.45 -2.02
CA LYS A 29 -3.43 -10.40 -1.21
C LYS A 29 -3.33 -11.84 -1.74
N ASN A 30 -3.20 -12.00 -3.05
CA ASN A 30 -3.20 -13.33 -3.69
C ASN A 30 -1.78 -13.86 -3.98
N ARG A 31 -0.80 -12.97 -4.17
CA ARG A 31 0.59 -13.35 -4.48
C ARG A 31 1.58 -12.25 -4.15
N LYS A 32 2.83 -12.64 -3.90
CA LYS A 32 3.96 -11.70 -3.78
C LYS A 32 4.30 -11.14 -5.16
N MET A 33 4.56 -9.83 -5.27
CA MET A 33 4.85 -9.18 -6.55
C MET A 33 6.06 -8.26 -6.46
N LYS A 34 6.80 -8.13 -7.57
CA LYS A 34 7.89 -7.16 -7.73
C LYS A 34 7.37 -5.77 -8.05
N PHE A 35 8.23 -4.76 -7.90
CA PHE A 35 7.90 -3.38 -8.27
C PHE A 35 7.46 -3.24 -9.73
N SER A 36 8.13 -3.91 -10.66
CA SER A 36 7.80 -3.87 -12.09
C SER A 36 6.43 -4.46 -12.39
N GLU A 37 6.07 -5.56 -11.73
CA GLU A 37 4.76 -6.20 -11.88
C GLU A 37 3.64 -5.32 -11.30
N LEU A 38 3.85 -4.77 -10.10
CA LEU A 38 2.90 -3.82 -9.51
C LEU A 38 2.72 -2.59 -10.40
N LYS A 39 3.80 -2.09 -11.02
CA LYS A 39 3.71 -0.96 -11.96
C LYS A 39 2.86 -1.29 -13.18
N ALA A 40 3.02 -2.48 -13.75
CA ALA A 40 2.25 -2.94 -14.90
C ALA A 40 0.76 -3.07 -14.57
N GLU A 41 0.42 -3.70 -13.45
CA GLU A 41 -0.98 -3.95 -13.04
C GLU A 41 -1.70 -2.69 -12.53
N THR A 42 -0.98 -1.81 -11.84
CA THR A 42 -1.56 -0.59 -11.27
C THR A 42 -1.68 0.54 -12.29
N HIS A 43 -0.90 0.50 -13.38
CA HIS A 43 -0.72 1.59 -14.35
C HIS A 43 -0.28 2.91 -13.72
N LEU A 44 0.40 2.86 -12.57
CA LEU A 44 0.92 4.04 -11.89
C LEU A 44 2.29 4.45 -12.46
N SER A 45 2.58 5.74 -12.40
CA SER A 45 3.95 6.23 -12.64
C SER A 45 4.88 5.68 -11.55
N SER A 46 6.16 5.48 -11.89
CA SER A 46 7.18 5.03 -10.93
C SER A 46 7.19 5.85 -9.62
N PRO A 47 7.12 7.21 -9.64
CA PRO A 47 7.08 7.99 -8.40
C PRO A 47 5.80 7.75 -7.59
N ALA A 48 4.63 7.67 -8.23
CA ALA A 48 3.37 7.44 -7.54
C ALA A 48 3.32 6.05 -6.88
N LEU A 49 3.81 5.01 -7.57
CA LEU A 49 3.91 3.67 -7.01
C LEU A 49 4.91 3.62 -5.84
N SER A 50 6.06 4.27 -5.98
CA SER A 50 7.07 4.35 -4.92
C SER A 50 6.52 5.02 -3.66
N GLU A 51 5.78 6.12 -3.82
CA GLU A 51 5.15 6.82 -2.71
C GLU A 51 4.08 5.96 -2.00
N ALA A 52 3.25 5.26 -2.77
CA ALA A 52 2.24 4.35 -2.24
C ALA A 52 2.88 3.19 -1.46
N LEU A 53 3.90 2.54 -2.03
CA LEU A 53 4.63 1.45 -1.36
C LEU A 53 5.34 1.92 -0.11
N LYS A 54 5.99 3.10 -0.14
CA LYS A 54 6.66 3.68 1.03
C LYS A 54 5.69 3.88 2.19
N PHE A 55 4.48 4.37 1.90
CA PHE A 55 3.44 4.54 2.91
C PHE A 55 2.96 3.20 3.47
N LEU A 56 2.65 2.23 2.60
CA LEU A 56 2.20 0.91 3.03
C LEU A 56 3.25 0.16 3.87
N LEU A 57 4.53 0.30 3.53
CA LEU A 57 5.66 -0.21 4.32
C LEU A 57 5.75 0.47 5.69
N SER A 58 5.68 1.81 5.72
CA SER A 58 5.76 2.57 6.97
C SER A 58 4.56 2.37 7.90
N SER A 59 3.44 1.89 7.34
CA SER A 59 2.22 1.56 8.09
C SER A 59 2.17 0.09 8.50
N GLU A 60 3.25 -0.67 8.24
CA GLU A 60 3.36 -2.10 8.57
C GLU A 60 2.22 -2.96 7.97
N ILE A 61 1.66 -2.52 6.83
CA ILE A 61 0.60 -3.26 6.11
C ILE A 61 1.26 -4.28 5.16
N ILE A 62 2.40 -3.92 4.58
CA ILE A 62 3.19 -4.78 3.69
C ILE A 62 4.62 -4.84 4.19
N ARG A 63 5.33 -5.92 3.83
CA ARG A 63 6.78 -6.05 4.00
C ARG A 63 7.45 -6.24 2.65
N LYS A 64 8.74 -5.89 2.59
CA LYS A 64 9.60 -6.15 1.44
C LYS A 64 10.54 -7.30 1.79
N ASN A 65 10.50 -8.37 1.00
CA ASN A 65 11.40 -9.51 1.12
C ASN A 65 12.24 -9.62 -0.15
N GLY A 66 13.49 -9.15 -0.09
CA GLY A 66 14.34 -8.99 -1.26
C GLY A 66 13.74 -8.02 -2.29
N GLN A 67 13.38 -8.52 -3.47
CA GLN A 67 12.74 -7.73 -4.54
C GLN A 67 11.21 -7.77 -4.51
N TYR A 68 10.61 -8.60 -3.66
CA TYR A 68 9.18 -8.85 -3.62
C TYR A 68 8.50 -8.08 -2.48
N TYR A 69 7.26 -7.69 -2.71
CA TYR A 69 6.37 -7.12 -1.70
C TYR A 69 5.29 -8.15 -1.36
N GLU A 70 4.89 -8.21 -0.09
CA GLU A 70 3.84 -9.10 0.41
C GLU A 70 3.07 -8.43 1.56
N VAL A 71 1.77 -8.72 1.68
CA VAL A 71 0.95 -8.24 2.80
C VAL A 71 1.39 -8.95 4.08
N ILE A 72 1.55 -8.19 5.16
CA ILE A 72 1.75 -8.75 6.50
C ILE A 72 0.36 -9.16 6.97
N THR A 73 0.05 -10.46 6.89
CA THR A 73 -1.18 -11.05 7.43
C THR A 73 -0.83 -11.80 8.71
#